data_AF-A0A6B2SNL9-F1
#
_entry.id   AF-A0A6B2SNL9-F1
#
_cell.length_a   1.000
_cell.length_b   1.000
_cell.length_c   1.000
_cell.angle_alpha   90.00
_cell.angle_beta   90.00
_cell.angle_gamma   90.00
#
_symmetry.space_group_name_H-M   'P 1'
#
loop_
_entity.id
_entity.type
_entity.pdbx_description
1 polymer ?
#
loop_
_entity_poly.entity_id
_entity_poly.type
_entity_poly.pdbx_seq_one_letter_code
_entity_poly.pdbx_strand_id
1 'polypeptide(L)'
;EAARALRDAGLDVHSWVVLAHNSRMGAEHPATSVVNAYGDRYPWAPCIAQPATRAYLTALAAEAAVRPGEETRGTELESCGWYGLAHLHAHDKIAGVALGEAGQYLMSLCFCGSCRAGYAEQGLDPAELAGAVRRALEPV
;
A
#
# COMPACT_ATOMS: atom_id res chain seq x y z
N GLU A 1 -5.02 12.29 26.16
CA GLU A 1 -4.22 11.99 27.36
C GLU A 1 -2.72 11.94 27.04
N ALA A 2 -2.23 10.98 26.24
CA ALA A 2 -0.81 10.90 25.88
C ALA A 2 -0.26 12.16 25.19
N ALA A 3 -0.98 12.70 24.18
CA ALA A 3 -0.56 13.91 23.48
C ALA A 3 -0.46 15.12 24.42
N ARG A 4 -1.41 15.28 25.34
CA ARG A 4 -1.36 16.30 26.41
C ARG A 4 -0.15 16.13 27.32
N ALA A 5 0.09 14.94 27.85
CA ALA A 5 1.24 14.70 28.73
C ALA A 5 2.58 15.01 28.06
N LEU A 6 2.73 14.69 26.76
CA LEU A 6 3.94 15.01 25.99
C LEU A 6 4.11 16.51 25.77
N ARG A 7 3.02 17.24 25.46
CA ARG A 7 3.08 18.70 25.34
C ARG A 7 3.36 19.40 26.66
N ASP A 8 2.78 18.95 27.76
CA ASP A 8 3.03 19.51 29.10
C ASP A 8 4.50 19.31 29.51
N ALA A 9 5.18 18.31 28.94
CA ALA A 9 6.62 18.09 29.05
C ALA A 9 7.46 18.91 28.03
N GLY A 10 6.83 19.75 27.21
CA GLY A 10 7.50 20.63 26.23
C GLY A 10 7.82 19.97 24.89
N LEU A 11 7.20 18.83 24.55
CA LEU A 11 7.43 18.14 23.27
C LEU A 11 6.39 18.53 22.22
N ASP A 12 6.85 18.73 20.98
CA ASP A 12 5.97 18.81 19.82
C ASP A 12 5.38 17.42 19.52
N VAL A 13 4.06 17.35 19.39
CA VAL A 13 3.34 16.10 19.12
C VAL A 13 2.69 16.17 17.76
N HIS A 14 2.96 15.19 16.91
CA HIS A 14 2.30 15.02 15.62
C HIS A 14 1.38 13.79 15.67
N SER A 15 0.23 13.87 15.01
CA SER A 15 -0.57 12.67 14.76
C SER A 15 0.07 11.87 13.62
N TRP A 16 0.03 10.54 13.70
CA TRP A 16 0.55 9.67 12.65
C TRP A 16 -0.57 8.76 12.15
N VAL A 17 -0.81 8.78 10.84
CA VAL A 17 -1.88 8.03 10.20
C VAL A 17 -1.34 7.24 9.02
N VAL A 18 -1.60 5.95 9.05
CA VAL A 18 -1.24 5.00 7.99
C VAL A 18 -2.38 4.92 6.98
N LEU A 19 -2.08 5.18 5.70
CA LEU A 19 -3.06 5.17 4.62
C LEU A 19 -3.13 3.79 3.95
N ALA A 20 -2.34 3.54 2.90
CA ALA A 20 -2.45 2.34 2.08
C ALA A 20 -1.76 1.09 2.66
N HIS A 21 -1.80 0.92 3.99
CA HIS A 21 -1.36 -0.28 4.69
C HIS A 21 -2.40 -0.70 5.73
N ASN A 22 -3.23 -1.69 5.40
CA ASN A 22 -4.38 -2.10 6.23
C ASN A 22 -4.78 -3.57 5.97
N SER A 23 -4.13 -4.50 6.68
CA SER A 23 -4.41 -5.94 6.56
C SER A 23 -5.85 -6.32 6.88
N ARG A 24 -6.51 -5.59 7.78
CA ARG A 24 -7.92 -5.84 8.11
C ARG A 24 -8.82 -5.51 6.92
N MET A 25 -8.61 -4.36 6.28
CA MET A 25 -9.34 -3.98 5.07
C MET A 25 -9.13 -5.00 3.95
N GLY A 26 -7.91 -5.47 3.71
CA GLY A 26 -7.69 -6.50 2.69
C GLY A 26 -8.26 -7.87 3.06
N ALA A 27 -8.37 -8.21 4.35
CA ALA A 27 -9.02 -9.45 4.79
C ALA A 27 -10.55 -9.38 4.64
N GLU A 28 -11.17 -8.28 5.05
CA GLU A 28 -12.63 -8.06 4.97
C GLU A 28 -13.08 -7.72 3.53
N HIS A 29 -12.22 -7.07 2.75
CA HIS A 29 -12.48 -6.65 1.36
C HIS A 29 -11.31 -7.02 0.42
N PRO A 30 -11.10 -8.31 0.10
CA PRO A 30 -9.95 -8.78 -0.68
C PRO A 30 -9.83 -8.18 -2.08
N ALA A 31 -10.94 -7.70 -2.65
CA ALA A 31 -10.96 -7.02 -3.95
C ALA A 31 -10.15 -5.72 -3.95
N THR A 32 -9.95 -5.10 -2.79
CA THR A 32 -9.22 -3.82 -2.66
C THR A 32 -7.70 -4.00 -2.74
N SER A 33 -7.19 -5.20 -2.48
CA SER A 33 -5.76 -5.49 -2.42
C SER A 33 -5.05 -5.43 -3.77
N VAL A 34 -3.75 -5.15 -3.70
CA VAL A 34 -2.79 -5.43 -4.77
C VAL A 34 -2.87 -6.91 -5.15
N VAL A 35 -2.78 -7.17 -6.45
CA VAL A 35 -2.77 -8.53 -7.03
C VAL A 35 -1.50 -8.67 -7.85
N ASN A 36 -0.58 -9.56 -7.52
CA ASN A 36 0.68 -9.69 -8.26
C ASN A 36 0.49 -10.35 -9.65
N ALA A 37 1.57 -10.51 -10.41
CA ALA A 37 1.53 -11.11 -11.75
C ALA A 37 1.08 -12.59 -11.77
N TYR A 38 1.15 -13.28 -10.63
CA TYR A 38 0.71 -14.67 -10.45
C TYR A 38 -0.75 -14.77 -9.98
N GLY A 39 -1.35 -13.65 -9.58
CA GLY A 39 -2.73 -13.60 -9.06
C GLY A 39 -2.82 -13.60 -7.53
N ASP A 40 -1.69 -13.63 -6.81
CA ASP A 40 -1.70 -13.57 -5.36
C ASP A 40 -2.11 -12.20 -4.87
N ARG A 41 -2.85 -12.17 -3.75
CA ARG A 41 -3.30 -10.93 -3.12
C ARG A 41 -2.39 -10.58 -1.95
N TYR A 42 -2.08 -9.31 -1.83
CA TYR A 42 -1.39 -8.75 -0.67
C TYR A 42 -2.42 -8.07 0.24
N PRO A 43 -2.99 -8.78 1.24
CA PRO A 43 -4.06 -8.23 2.09
C PRO A 43 -3.64 -6.97 2.85
N TRP A 44 -2.34 -6.81 3.12
CA TRP A 44 -1.80 -5.61 3.75
C TRP A 44 -1.82 -4.38 2.84
N ALA A 45 -1.88 -4.55 1.52
CA ALA A 45 -1.67 -3.49 0.53
C ALA A 45 -2.94 -3.19 -0.29
N PRO A 46 -3.85 -2.29 0.17
CA PRO A 46 -4.88 -1.72 -0.68
C PRO A 46 -4.28 -1.05 -1.93
N CYS A 47 -4.84 -1.32 -3.10
CA CYS A 47 -4.38 -0.75 -4.35
C CYS A 47 -4.92 0.67 -4.52
N ILE A 48 -4.04 1.67 -4.45
CA ILE A 48 -4.39 3.09 -4.59
C ILE A 48 -4.80 3.50 -6.02
N ALA A 49 -4.61 2.62 -7.00
CA ALA A 49 -5.15 2.82 -8.36
C ALA A 49 -6.67 2.64 -8.41
N GLN A 50 -7.27 1.94 -7.44
CA GLN A 50 -8.72 1.76 -7.39
C GLN A 50 -9.40 3.06 -6.97
N PRO A 51 -10.37 3.59 -7.74
CA PRO A 51 -11.00 4.87 -7.43
C PRO A 51 -11.63 4.94 -6.04
N ALA A 52 -12.27 3.86 -5.58
CA ALA A 52 -12.88 3.79 -4.26
C ALA A 52 -11.84 3.79 -3.13
N THR A 53 -10.77 3.00 -3.25
CA THR A 53 -9.64 3.01 -2.31
C THR A 53 -9.02 4.39 -2.24
N ARG A 54 -8.73 5.02 -3.39
CA ARG A 54 -8.16 6.38 -3.44
C ARG A 54 -9.07 7.39 -2.75
N ALA A 55 -10.37 7.36 -3.03
CA ALA A 55 -11.34 8.26 -2.39
C ALA A 55 -11.36 8.09 -0.86
N TYR A 56 -11.37 6.84 -0.38
CA TYR A 56 -11.28 6.53 1.04
C TYR A 56 -10.00 7.07 1.68
N LEU A 57 -8.83 6.83 1.07
CA LEU A 57 -7.55 7.28 1.60
C LEU A 57 -7.41 8.81 1.60
N THR A 58 -7.92 9.48 0.56
CA THR A 58 -7.94 10.96 0.51
C THR A 58 -8.85 11.53 1.60
N ALA A 59 -10.02 10.93 1.83
CA ALA A 59 -10.92 11.35 2.91
C ALA A 59 -10.26 11.15 4.28
N LEU A 60 -9.64 9.98 4.52
CA LEU A 60 -8.91 9.69 5.74
C LEU A 60 -7.77 10.69 5.98
N ALA A 61 -7.00 11.02 4.93
CA ALA A 61 -5.94 12.02 5.02
C ALA A 61 -6.48 13.41 5.37
N ALA A 62 -7.60 13.84 4.77
CA ALA A 62 -8.24 15.12 5.05
C ALA A 62 -8.77 15.19 6.50
N GLU A 63 -9.43 14.13 6.97
CA GLU A 63 -9.91 14.01 8.35
C GLU A 63 -8.74 13.99 9.36
N ALA A 64 -7.65 13.30 9.02
CA ALA A 64 -6.45 13.27 9.83
C ALA A 64 -5.74 14.62 9.91
N ALA A 65 -5.79 15.42 8.84
CA ALA A 65 -5.16 16.74 8.79
C ALA A 65 -5.88 17.79 9.64
N VAL A 66 -7.20 17.67 9.77
CA VAL A 66 -8.05 18.63 10.50
C VAL A 66 -8.50 18.12 11.86
N ARG A 67 -7.88 17.05 12.36
CA ARG A 67 -8.33 16.32 13.55
C ARG A 67 -8.57 17.29 14.71
N PRO A 68 -9.80 17.36 15.27
CA PRO A 68 -10.15 18.36 16.26
C PRO A 68 -9.42 18.06 17.57
N GLY A 69 -8.58 19.00 17.97
CA GLY A 69 -7.85 18.99 19.22
C GLY A 69 -6.60 19.84 19.09
N GLU A 70 -6.47 20.87 19.92
CA GLU A 70 -5.27 21.71 20.08
C GLU A 70 -4.03 20.92 20.55
N GLU A 71 -4.11 19.59 20.53
CA GLU A 71 -3.19 18.68 21.17
C GLU A 71 -2.04 18.19 20.26
N THR A 72 -2.14 18.41 18.95
CA THR A 72 -1.10 18.05 17.97
C THR A 72 -0.74 19.23 17.09
N ARG A 73 0.55 19.41 16.83
CA ARG A 73 1.13 20.46 15.99
C ARG A 73 0.95 20.20 14.49
N GLY A 74 0.73 18.95 14.11
CA GLY A 74 0.53 18.55 12.72
C GLY A 74 0.21 17.06 12.57
N THR A 75 0.18 16.62 11.31
CA THR A 75 -0.11 15.23 10.94
C THR A 75 0.93 14.71 9.97
N GLU A 76 1.42 13.51 10.24
CA GLU A 76 2.30 12.72 9.39
C GLU A 76 1.49 11.59 8.74
N LEU A 77 1.57 11.50 7.42
CA LEU A 77 0.88 10.49 6.63
C LEU A 77 1.91 9.46 6.15
N GLU A 78 1.67 8.19 6.48
CA GLU A 78 2.46 7.06 5.99
C GLU A 78 1.71 6.32 4.89
N SER A 79 2.46 5.66 4.01
CA SER A 79 1.92 4.77 2.98
C SER A 79 1.01 5.50 1.98
N CYS A 80 1.42 6.71 1.56
CA CYS A 80 0.73 7.54 0.57
C CYS A 80 0.87 7.03 -0.90
N GLY A 81 1.29 5.78 -1.09
CA GLY A 81 1.71 5.25 -2.38
C GLY A 81 1.33 3.78 -2.55
N TRP A 82 1.76 3.19 -3.68
CA TRP A 82 1.64 1.75 -3.87
C TRP A 82 2.51 0.99 -2.88
N TYR A 83 1.93 -0.06 -2.32
CA TYR A 83 2.63 -1.08 -1.55
C TYR A 83 2.70 -2.39 -2.33
N GLY A 84 3.59 -3.28 -1.91
CA GLY A 84 3.81 -4.56 -2.59
C GLY A 84 4.51 -5.57 -1.69
N LEU A 85 5.31 -6.44 -2.30
CA LEU A 85 5.93 -7.59 -1.65
C LEU A 85 6.89 -7.21 -0.52
N ALA A 86 7.59 -6.08 -0.65
CA ALA A 86 8.65 -5.69 0.30
C ALA A 86 8.14 -5.44 1.72
N HIS A 87 6.84 -5.17 1.89
CA HIS A 87 6.25 -5.06 3.21
C HIS A 87 5.93 -6.46 3.75
N LEU A 88 6.76 -6.91 4.70
CA LEU A 88 6.58 -8.20 5.35
C LEU A 88 5.21 -8.27 6.05
N HIS A 89 4.45 -9.31 5.75
CA HIS A 89 3.25 -9.67 6.48
C HIS A 89 3.57 -10.76 7.52
N ALA A 90 2.60 -11.02 8.41
CA ALA A 90 2.77 -11.97 9.50
C ALA A 90 3.11 -13.37 8.96
N HIS A 91 4.34 -13.80 9.23
CA HIS A 91 4.89 -15.14 8.99
C HIS A 91 5.29 -15.50 7.54
N ASP A 92 5.56 -14.51 6.70
CA ASP A 92 6.03 -14.73 5.34
C ASP A 92 7.42 -15.41 5.36
N LYS A 93 7.54 -16.60 4.78
CA LYS A 93 8.81 -17.39 4.74
C LYS A 93 9.62 -17.12 3.48
N ILE A 94 9.64 -15.87 3.02
CA ILE A 94 10.27 -15.48 1.74
C ILE A 94 11.70 -14.94 1.91
N ALA A 95 12.15 -14.68 3.15
CA ALA A 95 13.47 -14.10 3.43
C ALA A 95 14.66 -14.96 2.96
N GLY A 96 14.44 -16.25 2.66
CA GLY A 96 15.46 -17.14 2.09
C GLY A 96 15.65 -16.98 0.58
N VAL A 97 14.81 -16.20 -0.11
CA VAL A 97 14.86 -16.00 -1.56
C VAL A 97 15.36 -14.58 -1.86
N ALA A 98 16.54 -14.47 -2.44
CA ALA A 98 17.15 -13.19 -2.79
C ALA A 98 16.64 -12.69 -4.17
N LEU A 99 15.50 -12.00 -4.17
CA LEU A 99 14.88 -11.45 -5.40
C LEU A 99 15.63 -10.23 -5.99
N GLY A 100 16.50 -9.59 -5.21
CA GLY A 100 17.08 -8.29 -5.56
C GLY A 100 16.02 -7.19 -5.75
N GLU A 101 16.46 -5.98 -6.07
CA GLU A 101 15.56 -4.82 -6.22
C GLU A 101 14.58 -5.01 -7.40
N ALA A 102 15.05 -5.53 -8.53
CA ALA A 102 14.23 -5.77 -9.70
C ALA A 102 13.14 -6.82 -9.42
N GLY A 103 13.48 -7.93 -8.77
CA GLY A 103 12.49 -8.96 -8.43
C GLY A 103 11.47 -8.48 -7.41
N GLN A 104 11.89 -7.71 -6.39
CA GLN A 104 10.97 -7.09 -5.44
C GLN A 104 10.00 -6.11 -6.12
N TYR A 105 10.50 -5.29 -7.04
CA TYR A 105 9.68 -4.37 -7.83
C TYR A 105 8.67 -5.12 -8.71
N LEU A 106 9.14 -6.11 -9.48
CA LEU A 106 8.31 -6.92 -10.37
C LEU A 106 7.21 -7.68 -9.59
N MET A 107 7.54 -8.23 -8.42
CA MET A 107 6.57 -8.86 -7.52
C MET A 107 5.59 -7.88 -6.86
N SER A 108 5.89 -6.58 -6.88
CA SER A 108 5.06 -5.52 -6.32
C SER A 108 4.12 -4.87 -7.34
N LEU A 109 4.26 -5.19 -8.64
CA LEU A 109 3.33 -4.72 -9.66
C LEU A 109 1.92 -5.30 -9.45
N CYS A 110 0.91 -4.45 -9.65
CA CYS A 110 -0.47 -4.81 -9.42
C CYS A 110 -1.22 -5.06 -10.74
N PHE A 111 -1.94 -6.17 -10.81
CA PHE A 111 -2.75 -6.62 -11.95
C PHE A 111 -4.23 -6.75 -11.56
N CYS A 112 -4.70 -5.96 -10.59
CA CYS A 112 -6.14 -5.80 -10.32
C CYS A 112 -6.85 -5.12 -11.51
N GLY A 113 -8.18 -5.12 -11.53
CA GLY A 113 -8.96 -4.56 -12.63
C GLY A 113 -8.59 -3.11 -12.98
N SER A 114 -8.41 -2.25 -11.97
CA SER A 114 -8.02 -0.84 -12.18
C SER A 114 -6.61 -0.70 -12.74
N CYS A 115 -5.63 -1.48 -12.26
CA CYS A 115 -4.27 -1.41 -12.81
C CYS A 115 -4.20 -1.98 -14.23
N ARG A 116 -4.96 -3.03 -14.54
CA ARG A 116 -5.06 -3.56 -15.91
C ARG A 116 -5.63 -2.51 -16.88
N ALA A 117 -6.69 -1.81 -16.47
CA ALA A 117 -7.22 -0.69 -17.26
C ALA A 117 -6.16 0.41 -17.43
N GLY A 118 -5.45 0.79 -16.36
CA GLY A 118 -4.39 1.78 -16.42
C GLY A 118 -3.24 1.39 -17.37
N TYR A 119 -2.82 0.12 -17.39
CA TYR A 119 -1.84 -0.37 -18.36
C TYR A 119 -2.34 -0.26 -19.80
N ALA A 120 -3.60 -0.64 -20.05
CA ALA A 120 -4.21 -0.54 -21.38
C ALA A 120 -4.32 0.92 -21.87
N GLU A 121 -4.62 1.86 -20.97
CA GLU A 121 -4.61 3.30 -21.27
C GLU A 121 -3.22 3.81 -21.67
N GLN A 122 -2.14 3.17 -21.21
CA GLN A 122 -0.77 3.44 -21.62
C GLN A 122 -0.34 2.64 -22.87
N GLY A 123 -1.26 1.93 -23.52
CA GLY A 123 -0.97 1.14 -24.73
C GLY A 123 -0.30 -0.21 -24.47
N LEU A 124 -0.34 -0.72 -23.22
CA LEU A 124 0.23 -2.02 -22.85
C LEU A 124 -0.87 -3.08 -22.75
N ASP A 125 -0.61 -4.29 -23.25
CA ASP A 125 -1.46 -5.45 -22.97
C ASP A 125 -1.18 -5.96 -21.54
N PRO A 126 -2.16 -5.96 -20.61
CA PRO A 126 -1.94 -6.36 -19.23
C PRO A 126 -1.62 -7.85 -19.05
N ALA A 127 -2.09 -8.72 -19.96
CA ALA A 127 -1.79 -10.14 -19.93
C ALA A 127 -0.38 -10.41 -20.47
N GLU A 128 0.03 -9.71 -21.53
CA GLU A 128 1.40 -9.77 -22.04
C GLU A 128 2.39 -9.26 -20.99
N LEU A 129 2.09 -8.12 -20.34
CA LEU A 129 2.90 -7.56 -19.27
C LEU A 129 3.04 -8.52 -18.09
N ALA A 130 1.93 -9.13 -17.62
CA ALA A 130 1.99 -10.15 -16.57
C ALA A 130 2.83 -11.36 -17.00
N GLY A 131 2.78 -11.75 -18.28
CA GLY A 131 3.65 -12.78 -18.85
C GLY A 131 5.12 -12.39 -18.84
N ALA A 132 5.44 -11.14 -19.20
CA ALA A 132 6.81 -10.61 -19.20
C ALA A 132 7.39 -10.54 -17.78
N VAL A 133 6.59 -10.11 -16.81
CA VAL A 133 6.96 -10.11 -15.38
C VAL A 133 7.32 -11.52 -14.91
N ARG A 134 6.46 -12.51 -15.20
CA ARG A 134 6.71 -13.91 -14.80
C ARG A 134 7.98 -14.47 -15.44
N ARG A 135 8.20 -14.23 -16.74
CA ARG A 135 9.44 -14.64 -17.43
C ARG A 135 10.69 -13.98 -16.85
N ALA A 136 10.62 -12.71 -16.48
CA ALA A 136 11.74 -11.99 -15.87
C ALA A 136 12.08 -12.47 -14.45
N LEU A 137 11.14 -13.16 -13.80
CA LEU A 137 11.31 -13.76 -12.47
C LEU A 137 11.77 -15.24 -12.54
N GLU A 138 12.00 -15.82 -13.73
CA GLU A 138 12.60 -17.15 -13.88
C GLU A 138 14.14 -17.04 -13.94
N PRO A 139 14.95 -17.86 -13.22
CA PRO A 139 14.63 -19.03 -12.41
C PRO A 139 14.92 -18.80 -10.92
N VAL A 140 14.43 -17.70 -10.32
CA VAL A 140 14.65 -17.47 -8.88
C VAL A 140 14.13 -18.67 -8.07
#